data_AF-A0A402B1H1-F1
#
_entry.id   AF-A0A402B1H1-F1
#
_cell.length_a   1.000
_cell.length_b   1.000
_cell.length_c   1.000
_cell.angle_alpha   90.00
_cell.angle_beta   90.00
_cell.angle_gamma   90.00
#
_symmetry.space_group_name_H-M   'P 1'
#
loop_
_entity.id
_entity.type
_entity.pdbx_description
1 polymer ?
#
loop_
_entity_poly.entity_id
_entity_poly.type
_entity_poly.pdbx_seq_one_letter_code
_entity_poly.pdbx_strand_id
1 'polypeptide(L)'
;MEKQHHTQTEQHQRFSGFSDTIITHRTNPKIKQIRALLKSSERERTGLALVEGLRLVTEALRSPQRVRHLLVAPELLRSLHGQALLQEQRQKRLPCLYVSSEVFQSFSRKDNPQGIIVETHQRPDRRLHLKAEQPIVSGCGHK
;
A
#
# COMPACT_ATOMS: atom_id res chain seq x y z
N MET A 1 -4.45 0.89 45.81
CA MET A 1 -4.67 2.23 45.27
C MET A 1 -4.88 2.10 43.78
N GLU A 2 -6.11 2.46 43.39
CA GLU A 2 -6.75 2.65 42.09
C GLU A 2 -6.25 1.96 40.82
N LYS A 3 -7.16 1.09 40.33
CA LYS A 3 -7.31 0.70 38.93
C LYS A 3 -7.95 1.85 38.14
N GLN A 4 -7.44 2.15 36.95
CA GLN A 4 -8.17 2.83 35.86
C GLN A 4 -7.67 2.20 34.55
N HIS A 5 -8.30 1.15 34.01
CA HIS A 5 -9.44 1.18 33.10
C HIS A 5 -9.38 2.31 32.06
N HIS A 6 -8.95 1.96 30.84
CA HIS A 6 -9.52 2.54 29.62
C HIS A 6 -9.75 1.44 28.59
N THR A 7 -10.85 0.73 28.80
CA THR A 7 -11.57 -0.07 27.81
C THR A 7 -12.49 0.86 27.02
N GLN A 8 -12.15 1.18 25.77
CA GLN A 8 -13.13 1.42 24.70
C GLN A 8 -12.38 1.68 23.39
N THR A 9 -12.58 0.84 22.37
CA THR A 9 -12.96 1.19 20.97
C THR A 9 -12.83 -0.09 20.15
N GLU A 10 -13.56 -1.12 20.54
CA GLU A 10 -14.03 -2.11 19.56
C GLU A 10 -15.33 -1.56 18.97
N GLN A 11 -15.58 -1.87 17.70
CA GLN A 11 -16.79 -1.53 16.93
C GLN A 11 -16.76 -0.17 16.23
N HIS A 12 -16.26 -0.17 14.99
CA HIS A 12 -16.78 0.57 13.80
C HIS A 12 -15.65 0.85 12.81
N GLN A 13 -15.14 -0.16 12.10
CA GLN A 13 -14.36 0.11 10.89
C GLN A 13 -14.78 -0.80 9.75
N ARG A 14 -16.07 -0.70 9.39
CA ARG A 14 -16.43 -0.59 7.97
C ARG A 14 -15.74 0.69 7.48
N PHE A 15 -14.47 0.58 7.10
CA PHE A 15 -13.65 1.70 6.68
C PHE A 15 -14.34 2.40 5.50
N SER A 16 -14.97 3.54 5.77
CA SER A 16 -15.13 4.56 4.76
C SER A 16 -13.75 4.80 4.16
N GLY A 17 -13.60 4.62 2.85
CA GLY A 17 -12.30 4.66 2.16
C GLY A 17 -11.52 5.96 2.29
N PHE A 18 -12.04 6.96 3.02
CA PHE A 18 -11.42 8.25 3.23
C PHE A 18 -11.49 8.56 4.72
N SER A 19 -10.47 8.16 5.46
CA SER A 19 -10.26 8.70 6.80
C SER A 19 -9.47 9.99 6.65
N ASP A 20 -10.13 11.15 6.79
CA ASP A 20 -9.48 12.48 6.78
C ASP A 20 -8.57 12.68 8.03
N THR A 21 -8.72 11.79 9.02
CA THR A 21 -7.88 11.74 10.22
C THR A 21 -6.46 11.26 9.90
N ILE A 22 -5.47 12.06 10.28
CA ILE A 22 -4.05 11.72 10.19
C ILE A 22 -3.68 10.78 11.34
N ILE A 23 -3.14 9.61 11.02
CA ILE A 23 -2.60 8.68 12.03
C ILE A 23 -1.19 9.11 12.42
N THR A 24 -1.01 9.46 13.69
CA THR A 24 0.25 9.96 14.26
C THR A 24 1.00 8.93 15.10
N HIS A 25 0.34 7.85 15.54
CA HIS A 25 0.92 6.87 16.46
C HIS A 25 1.33 5.56 15.77
N ARG A 26 2.60 5.17 15.93
CA ARG A 26 3.18 3.92 15.36
C ARG A 26 2.58 2.64 15.93
N THR A 27 1.92 2.73 17.10
CA THR A 27 1.27 1.60 17.79
C THR A 27 -0.08 1.24 17.19
N ASN A 28 -0.62 2.07 16.30
CA ASN A 28 -1.87 1.81 15.60
C ASN A 28 -1.81 0.45 14.87
N PRO A 29 -2.81 -0.43 15.03
CA PRO A 29 -2.82 -1.75 14.42
C PRO A 29 -2.60 -1.76 12.90
N LYS A 30 -3.15 -0.77 12.18
CA LYS A 30 -2.99 -0.64 10.73
C LYS A 30 -1.55 -0.31 10.35
N ILE A 31 -0.90 0.58 11.12
CA ILE A 31 0.51 0.91 10.92
C ILE A 31 1.42 -0.30 11.22
N LYS A 32 1.09 -1.10 12.23
CA LYS A 32 1.80 -2.35 12.51
C LYS A 32 1.71 -3.33 11.33
N GLN A 33 0.53 -3.48 10.72
CA GLN A 33 0.33 -4.31 9.52
C GLN A 33 1.15 -3.80 8.33
N ILE A 34 1.11 -2.49 8.06
CA ILE A 34 1.88 -1.87 6.97
C ILE A 34 3.38 -2.08 7.16
N ARG A 35 3.91 -1.83 8.37
CA ARG A 35 5.32 -2.06 8.69
C ARG A 35 5.73 -3.52 8.57
N ALA A 36 4.82 -4.46 8.83
CA ALA A 36 5.09 -5.88 8.67
C ALA A 36 5.45 -6.23 7.21
N LEU A 37 4.86 -5.55 6.22
CA LEU A 37 5.14 -5.74 4.78
C LEU A 37 6.58 -5.40 4.36
N LEU A 38 7.38 -4.79 5.24
CA LEU A 38 8.82 -4.65 5.03
C LEU A 38 9.53 -6.01 4.95
N LYS A 39 9.03 -7.01 5.69
CA LYS A 39 9.55 -8.38 5.69
C LYS A 39 9.07 -9.17 4.47
N SER A 40 9.94 -9.97 3.85
CA SER A 40 9.58 -10.82 2.70
C SER A 40 8.54 -11.88 3.08
N SER A 41 8.70 -12.51 4.24
CA SER A 41 7.75 -13.53 4.73
C SER A 41 6.31 -12.99 4.84
N GLU A 42 6.17 -11.75 5.32
CA GLU A 42 4.85 -11.10 5.44
C GLU A 42 4.28 -10.72 4.07
N ARG A 43 5.14 -10.34 3.12
CA ARG A 43 4.73 -10.16 1.74
C ARG A 43 4.22 -11.46 1.15
N GLU A 44 4.96 -12.56 1.25
CA GLU A 44 4.55 -13.87 0.72
C GLU A 44 3.23 -14.34 1.35
N ARG A 45 3.10 -14.17 2.67
CA ARG A 45 1.90 -14.56 3.42
C ARG A 45 0.66 -13.75 3.06
N THR A 46 0.80 -12.44 2.83
CA THR A 46 -0.35 -11.54 2.60
C THR A 46 -0.65 -11.30 1.13
N GLY A 47 0.32 -11.54 0.23
CA GLY A 47 0.22 -11.12 -1.16
C GLY A 47 0.17 -9.60 -1.33
N LEU A 48 0.62 -8.81 -0.34
CA LEU A 48 0.64 -7.35 -0.36
C LEU A 48 2.07 -6.80 -0.37
N ALA A 49 2.27 -5.65 -0.98
CA ALA A 49 3.55 -4.96 -1.04
C ALA A 49 3.37 -3.45 -0.96
N LEU A 50 4.39 -2.77 -0.45
CA LEU A 50 4.51 -1.32 -0.46
C LEU A 50 5.34 -0.90 -1.66
N VAL A 51 4.77 -0.03 -2.49
CA VAL A 51 5.45 0.57 -3.63
C VAL A 51 5.68 2.04 -3.30
N GLU A 52 6.97 2.41 -3.20
CA GLU A 52 7.41 3.74 -2.79
C GLU A 52 8.00 4.52 -3.96
N GLY A 53 7.67 5.82 -4.03
CA GLY A 53 8.25 6.77 -4.97
C GLY A 53 7.29 7.13 -6.11
N LEU A 54 7.25 8.41 -6.45
CA LEU A 54 6.20 8.99 -7.29
C LEU A 54 6.01 8.27 -8.63
N ARG A 55 7.09 7.93 -9.33
CA ARG A 55 7.03 7.20 -10.61
C ARG A 55 6.43 5.80 -10.45
N LEU A 56 6.87 5.05 -9.44
CA LEU A 56 6.40 3.68 -9.20
C LEU A 56 4.96 3.66 -8.70
N VAL A 57 4.60 4.61 -7.83
CA VAL A 57 3.23 4.82 -7.37
C VAL A 57 2.32 5.14 -8.55
N THR A 58 2.72 6.07 -9.43
CA THR A 58 1.96 6.42 -10.64
C THR A 58 1.71 5.19 -11.51
N GLU A 59 2.73 4.34 -11.70
CA GLU A 59 2.60 3.11 -12.48
C GLU A 59 1.66 2.11 -11.80
N ALA A 60 1.76 1.92 -10.48
CA ALA A 60 0.89 1.03 -9.73
C ALA A 60 -0.59 1.47 -9.81
N LEU A 61 -0.84 2.78 -9.81
CA LEU A 61 -2.17 3.37 -9.94
C LEU A 61 -2.81 3.14 -11.33
N ARG A 62 -2.04 2.76 -12.36
CA ARG A 62 -2.59 2.32 -13.65
C ARG A 62 -3.33 0.99 -13.56
N SER A 63 -3.15 0.23 -12.48
CA SER A 63 -3.86 -1.03 -12.20
C SER A 63 -4.68 -0.90 -10.90
N PRO A 64 -5.73 -0.05 -10.86
CA PRO A 64 -6.43 0.29 -9.63
C PRO A 64 -7.07 -0.92 -8.92
N GLN A 65 -7.41 -1.99 -9.65
CA GLN A 65 -7.97 -3.23 -9.07
C GLN A 65 -6.98 -3.94 -8.13
N ARG A 66 -5.70 -3.60 -8.21
CA ARG A 66 -4.64 -4.18 -7.38
C ARG A 66 -4.26 -3.29 -6.22
N VAL A 67 -4.70 -2.03 -6.24
CA VAL A 67 -4.38 -1.06 -5.20
C VAL A 67 -5.38 -1.19 -4.06
N ARG A 68 -4.86 -1.32 -2.84
CA ARG A 68 -5.69 -1.40 -1.64
C ARG A 68 -5.96 -0.01 -1.09
N HIS A 69 -4.90 0.74 -0.81
CA HIS A 69 -4.97 2.11 -0.31
C HIS A 69 -3.73 2.91 -0.72
N LEU A 70 -3.90 4.23 -0.84
CA LEU A 70 -2.81 5.18 -0.92
C LEU A 70 -2.41 5.64 0.49
N LEU A 71 -1.13 5.53 0.83
CA LEU A 71 -0.55 6.00 2.08
C LEU A 71 0.11 7.36 1.84
N VAL A 72 -0.33 8.37 2.57
CA VAL A 72 0.06 9.76 2.32
C VAL A 72 0.52 10.43 3.60
N ALA A 73 1.68 11.08 3.56
CA ALA A 73 2.12 12.02 4.58
C ALA A 73 2.08 13.44 4.00
N PRO A 74 1.01 14.22 4.29
CA PRO A 74 0.83 15.57 3.72
C PRO A 74 2.04 16.49 3.95
N GLU A 75 2.68 16.38 5.13
CA GLU A 75 3.84 17.18 5.53
C GLU A 75 5.07 16.98 4.62
N LEU A 76 5.18 15.78 4.04
CA LEU A 76 6.29 15.37 3.17
C LEU A 76 5.95 15.52 1.69
N LEU A 77 4.66 15.58 1.34
CA LEU A 77 4.17 15.67 -0.05
C LEU A 77 4.25 17.11 -0.59
N ARG A 78 5.48 17.60 -0.79
CA ARG A 78 5.74 18.98 -1.26
C ARG A 78 5.76 19.14 -2.78
N SER A 79 5.87 18.04 -3.52
CA SER A 79 5.93 18.08 -4.99
C SER A 79 4.56 18.36 -5.59
N LEU A 80 4.48 19.32 -6.53
CA LEU A 80 3.27 19.61 -7.30
C LEU A 80 2.70 18.36 -7.99
N HIS A 81 3.56 17.51 -8.55
CA HIS A 81 3.12 16.25 -9.16
C HIS A 81 2.51 15.29 -8.14
N GLY A 82 3.10 15.19 -6.94
CA GLY A 82 2.56 14.35 -5.87
C GLY A 82 1.18 14.84 -5.39
N GLN A 83 1.02 16.15 -5.26
CA GLN A 83 -0.25 16.78 -4.89
C GLN A 83 -1.32 16.59 -5.97
N ALA A 84 -0.97 16.78 -7.25
CA ALA A 84 -1.87 16.54 -8.38
C ALA A 84 -2.32 15.07 -8.42
N LEU A 85 -1.38 14.13 -8.22
CA LEU A 85 -1.69 12.70 -8.18
C LEU A 85 -2.66 12.35 -7.06
N LEU A 86 -2.46 12.92 -5.86
CA LEU A 86 -3.38 12.74 -4.73
C LEU A 86 -4.78 13.26 -5.06
N GLN A 87 -4.88 14.46 -5.63
CA GLN A 87 -6.18 15.04 -6.03
C GLN A 87 -6.90 14.16 -7.06
N GLU A 88 -6.18 13.67 -8.06
CA GLU A 88 -6.71 12.73 -9.05
C GLU A 88 -7.23 11.43 -8.38
N GLN A 89 -6.47 10.88 -7.43
CA GLN A 89 -6.88 9.65 -6.74
C GLN A 89 -8.08 9.87 -5.80
N ARG A 90 -8.19 11.05 -5.19
CA ARG A 90 -9.39 11.45 -4.44
C ARG A 90 -10.63 11.49 -5.33
N GLN A 91 -10.52 12.05 -6.54
CA GLN A 91 -11.61 12.08 -7.51
C GLN A 91 -12.02 10.67 -7.97
N LYS A 92 -11.04 9.78 -8.15
CA LYS A 92 -11.24 8.35 -8.47
C LYS A 92 -11.78 7.53 -7.30
N ARG A 93 -12.02 8.15 -6.15
CA ARG A 93 -12.46 7.50 -4.91
C ARG A 93 -11.54 6.34 -4.48
N LEU A 94 -10.24 6.47 -4.73
CA LEU A 94 -9.28 5.50 -4.24
C LEU A 94 -9.12 5.68 -2.71
N PRO A 95 -9.18 4.59 -1.93
CA PRO A 95 -9.04 4.72 -0.50
C PRO A 95 -7.70 5.32 -0.08
N CYS A 96 -7.72 6.36 0.76
CA CYS A 96 -6.53 7.08 1.22
C CYS A 96 -6.38 6.99 2.73
N LEU A 97 -5.16 6.73 3.20
CA LEU A 97 -4.77 6.73 4.60
C LEU A 97 -3.71 7.81 4.82
N TYR A 98 -4.08 8.83 5.59
CA TYR A 98 -3.15 9.88 5.97
C TYR A 98 -2.39 9.51 7.24
N VAL A 99 -1.09 9.79 7.25
CA VAL A 99 -0.19 9.51 8.37
C VAL A 99 0.72 10.72 8.62
N SER A 100 1.22 10.86 9.85
CA SER A 100 2.27 11.85 10.13
C SER A 100 3.56 11.50 9.39
N SER A 101 4.41 12.50 9.19
CA SER A 101 5.78 12.32 8.70
C SER A 101 6.56 11.25 9.49
N GLU A 102 6.48 11.27 10.82
CA GLU A 102 7.13 10.30 11.71
C GLU A 102 6.64 8.86 11.48
N VAL A 103 5.32 8.66 11.36
CA VAL A 103 4.74 7.36 11.08
C VAL A 103 5.15 6.88 9.70
N PHE A 104 5.14 7.75 8.70
CA PHE A 104 5.53 7.43 7.33
C PHE A 104 6.99 6.95 7.27
N GLN A 105 7.90 7.65 7.93
CA GLN A 105 9.32 7.28 7.98
C GLN A 105 9.53 5.87 8.56
N SER A 106 8.65 5.41 9.46
CA SER A 106 8.77 4.07 10.07
C SER A 106 8.56 2.89 9.11
N PHE A 107 8.00 3.12 7.92
CA PHE A 107 7.84 2.12 6.85
C PHE A 107 8.36 2.58 5.49
N SER A 108 8.96 3.76 5.42
CA SER A 108 9.74 4.21 4.26
C SER A 108 11.03 3.41 4.16
N ARG A 109 11.47 3.11 2.93
CA ARG A 109 12.81 2.55 2.67
C ARG A 109 13.83 3.62 2.28
N LYS A 110 13.39 4.87 2.12
CA LYS A 110 14.23 6.00 1.75
C LYS A 110 14.49 6.91 2.94
N ASP A 111 15.69 7.49 3.00
CA ASP A 111 16.07 8.50 4.00
C ASP A 111 15.31 9.82 3.82
N ASN A 112 14.94 10.18 2.59
CA ASN A 112 14.13 11.36 2.28
C ASN A 112 12.84 10.98 1.51
N PRO A 113 11.81 10.47 2.21
CA PRO A 113 10.58 10.03 1.56
C PRO A 113 9.78 11.19 0.95
N GLN A 114 9.17 10.94 -0.20
CA GLN A 114 8.33 11.94 -0.90
C GLN A 114 6.91 12.04 -0.33
N GLY A 115 6.61 11.34 0.76
CA GLY A 115 5.30 11.38 1.42
C GLY A 115 4.18 10.61 0.71
N ILE A 116 4.51 9.73 -0.24
CA ILE A 116 3.52 8.91 -0.95
C ILE A 116 4.03 7.47 -1.16
N ILE A 117 3.22 6.51 -0.71
CA ILE A 117 3.41 5.07 -0.91
C ILE A 117 2.05 4.48 -1.29
N VAL A 118 2.04 3.43 -2.10
CA VAL A 118 0.84 2.65 -2.37
C VAL A 118 0.96 1.24 -1.82
N GLU A 119 -0.09 0.80 -1.12
CA GLU A 119 -0.26 -0.60 -0.74
C GLU A 119 -0.98 -1.31 -1.89
N THR A 120 -0.33 -2.30 -2.49
CA THR A 120 -0.85 -3.02 -3.65
C THR A 120 -0.69 -4.52 -3.49
N HIS A 121 -1.57 -5.29 -4.11
CA HIS A 121 -1.34 -6.71 -4.35
C HIS A 121 -0.11 -6.88 -5.23
N GLN A 122 0.82 -7.73 -4.80
CA GLN A 122 2.03 -8.07 -5.56
C GLN A 122 1.64 -8.84 -6.83
N ARG A 123 2.43 -8.69 -7.90
CA ARG A 123 2.34 -9.66 -9.01
C ARG A 123 2.97 -10.93 -8.41
N PRO A 124 2.47 -12.15 -8.69
CA PRO A 124 3.28 -13.33 -8.42
C PRO A 124 4.66 -13.06 -9.02
N ASP A 125 5.68 -13.16 -8.18
CA ASP A 125 7.04 -12.87 -8.57
C ASP A 125 7.33 -13.69 -9.83
N ARG A 126 7.52 -13.03 -10.97
CA ARG A 126 7.79 -13.73 -12.23
C ARG A 126 9.13 -14.49 -12.18
N ARG A 127 9.86 -14.40 -11.06
CA ARG A 127 11.09 -15.13 -10.76
C ARG A 127 10.87 -16.52 -10.17
N LEU A 128 9.65 -16.90 -9.77
CA LEU A 128 9.34 -18.26 -9.28
C LEU A 128 8.38 -19.06 -10.19
N HIS A 129 8.09 -18.58 -11.41
CA HIS A 129 7.32 -19.31 -12.43
C HIS A 129 7.92 -19.12 -13.83
N LEU A 130 9.12 -19.66 -14.03
CA LEU A 130 9.62 -20.10 -15.35
C LEU A 130 9.45 -21.62 -15.54
N LYS A 131 8.50 -22.23 -14.81
CA LYS A 131 7.92 -23.53 -15.16
C LYS A 131 6.42 -23.37 -15.38
N ALA A 132 6.07 -22.63 -16.42
CA ALA A 132 4.79 -22.83 -17.08
C ALA A 132 5.15 -23.39 -18.46
N GLU A 133 5.21 -24.71 -18.51
CA GLU A 133 5.15 -25.45 -19.76
C GLU A 133 3.93 -24.94 -20.55
N GLN A 134 4.17 -24.49 -21.78
CA GLN A 134 3.12 -24.49 -22.78
C GLN A 134 3.54 -25.52 -23.83
N PRO A 135 2.91 -26.70 -23.88
CA PRO A 135 2.97 -27.52 -25.08
C PRO A 135 2.10 -26.84 -26.13
N ILE A 136 2.72 -26.16 -27.10
CA ILE A 136 2.05 -25.94 -28.38
C ILE A 136 2.12 -27.25 -29.17
N VAL A 137 1.12 -28.12 -28.92
CA VAL A 137 0.73 -29.11 -29.91
C VAL A 137 0.24 -28.35 -31.13
N SER A 138 0.92 -28.52 -32.25
CA SER A 138 0.31 -28.35 -33.57
C SER A 138 0.78 -29.51 -34.45
N GLY A 139 0.04 -30.62 -34.32
CA GLY A 139 -0.03 -31.62 -35.37
C GLY A 139 -0.99 -31.13 -36.45
N CYS A 140 -0.46 -30.93 -37.65
CA CYS A 140 -1.11 -30.99 -38.97
C CYS A 140 0.08 -31.14 -39.94
N GLY A 141 0.47 -32.31 -40.46
CA GLY A 141 -0.37 -33.43 -40.85
C GLY A 141 -0.99 -33.18 -42.21
N HIS A 142 -0.20 -32.86 -43.25
CA HIS A 142 -0.61 -33.07 -44.64
C HIS A 142 0.57 -33.58 -45.46
N LYS A 143 0.22 -34.55 -46.30
CA LYS A 143 1.01 -35.46 -47.12
C LYS A 143 1.94 -34.75 -48.10
#